data_AF-A0A1J3CIK8-F1
#
_entry.id   AF-A0A1J3CIK8-F1
#
_cell.length_a   1.000
_cell.length_b   1.000
_cell.length_c   1.000
_cell.angle_alpha   90.00
_cell.angle_beta   90.00
_cell.angle_gamma   90.00
#
_symmetry.space_group_name_H-M   'P 1'
#
loop_
_entity.id
_entity.type
_entity.pdbx_description
1 polymer ?
#
loop_
_entity_poly.entity_id
_entity_poly.type
_entity_poly.pdbx_seq_one_letter_code
_entity_poly.pdbx_strand_id
1 'polypeptide(L)'
;SVEKLLFVQMLDLSHNEIQSTEGLEAMQLLSCLNLSHNRIRNFSALDSLRHVKQLRVLDVSHNHIGKHSVDTTRYLCSSPLSN
;
A
#
# COMPACT_ATOMS: atom_id res chain seq x y z
N SER A 1 0.83 0.01 23.92
CA SER A 1 -0.38 0.85 24.10
C SER A 1 -0.33 1.96 23.06
N VAL A 2 -1.23 1.90 22.06
CA VAL A 2 -1.23 2.75 20.85
C VAL A 2 -1.93 4.10 21.07
N GLU A 3 -2.62 4.25 22.22
CA GLU A 3 -3.43 5.43 22.57
C GLU A 3 -2.64 6.74 22.63
N LYS A 4 -1.30 6.71 22.73
CA LYS A 4 -0.44 7.90 22.79
C LYS A 4 -0.04 8.50 21.44
N LEU A 5 -0.41 7.89 20.31
CA LEU A 5 -0.02 8.40 18.98
C LEU A 5 -1.05 9.35 18.36
N LEU A 6 -2.12 9.72 19.07
CA LEU A 6 -3.20 10.57 18.56
C LEU A 6 -2.75 11.95 18.06
N PHE A 7 -1.57 12.43 18.45
CA PHE A 7 -1.01 13.73 18.04
C PHE A 7 0.07 13.65 16.95
N VAL A 8 0.34 12.46 16.41
CA VAL A 8 1.36 12.30 15.38
C VAL A 8 0.85 12.86 14.06
N GLN A 9 1.45 13.96 13.61
CA GLN A 9 1.18 14.54 12.30
C GLN A 9 2.05 13.92 11.20
N MET A 10 3.22 13.39 11.56
CA MET A 10 4.15 12.76 10.62
C MET A 10 4.58 11.41 11.16
N LEU A 11 4.32 10.34 10.40
CA LEU A 11 4.68 8.98 10.76
C LEU A 11 5.55 8.36 9.67
N ASP A 12 6.74 7.92 10.05
CA ASP A 12 7.62 7.14 9.19
C ASP A 12 7.55 5.66 9.55
N LEU A 13 7.05 4.86 8.62
CA LEU A 13 6.98 3.40 8.69
C LEU A 13 7.76 2.76 7.53
N SER A 14 8.68 3.50 6.91
CA SER A 14 9.51 2.98 5.82
C SER A 14 10.39 1.81 6.25
N HIS A 15 10.78 0.97 5.29
CA HIS A 15 11.68 -0.17 5.51
C HIS A 15 11.16 -1.20 6.52
N ASN A 16 9.86 -1.45 6.50
CA ASN A 16 9.22 -2.51 7.29
C ASN A 16 8.63 -3.60 6.38
N GLU A 17 7.90 -4.53 6.98
CA GLU A 17 7.21 -5.61 6.26
C GLU A 17 5.70 -5.38 6.17
N ILE A 18 5.25 -4.12 6.18
CA ILE A 18 3.82 -3.77 6.23
C ILE A 18 3.13 -4.19 4.95
N GLN A 19 1.98 -4.83 5.10
CA GLN A 19 1.16 -5.32 4.00
C GLN A 19 -0.22 -4.65 3.95
N SER A 20 -0.65 -4.00 5.03
CA SER A 20 -1.95 -3.34 5.20
C SER A 20 -1.82 -2.15 6.14
N THR A 21 -2.63 -1.11 5.93
CA THR A 21 -2.71 0.07 6.79
C THR A 21 -3.82 0.00 7.84
N GLU A 22 -4.40 -1.18 8.06
CA GLU A 22 -5.41 -1.41 9.10
C GLU A 22 -4.93 -0.90 10.48
N GLY A 23 -5.82 -0.23 11.22
CA GLY A 23 -5.53 0.42 12.49
C GLY A 23 -5.02 1.86 12.37
N LEU A 24 -4.49 2.28 11.21
CA LEU A 24 -4.05 3.66 11.00
C LEU A 24 -5.21 4.65 10.87
N GLU A 25 -6.44 4.17 10.64
CA GLU A 25 -7.65 5.01 10.66
C GLU A 25 -7.90 5.69 12.01
N ALA A 26 -7.32 5.20 13.11
CA ALA A 26 -7.40 5.86 14.42
C ALA A 26 -6.56 7.15 14.50
N MET A 27 -5.58 7.33 13.61
CA MET A 27 -4.65 8.46 13.63
C MET A 27 -5.22 9.69 12.91
N GLN A 28 -6.29 10.26 13.46
CA GLN A 28 -7.08 11.32 12.82
C GLN A 28 -6.33 12.64 12.56
N LEU A 29 -5.19 12.87 13.24
CA LEU A 29 -4.33 14.05 13.03
C LEU A 29 -3.15 13.78 12.08
N LEU A 30 -3.01 12.56 11.54
CA LEU A 30 -1.91 12.20 10.66
C LEU A 30 -2.01 12.96 9.33
N SER A 31 -0.93 13.66 8.98
CA SER A 31 -0.81 14.51 7.79
C SER A 31 0.19 13.97 6.78
N CYS A 32 1.29 13.38 7.26
CA CYS A 32 2.35 12.79 6.44
C CYS A 32 2.59 11.34 6.85
N LEU A 33 2.52 10.41 5.89
CA LEU A 33 2.78 8.98 6.11
C LEU A 33 3.80 8.47 5.09
N ASN A 34 4.94 7.96 5.58
CA ASN A 34 5.92 7.26 4.76
C ASN A 34 5.75 5.74 4.95
N LEU A 35 5.33 5.05 3.88
CA LEU A 35 5.22 3.60 3.78
C LEU A 35 6.17 3.05 2.71
N SER A 36 7.20 3.81 2.32
CA SER A 36 8.17 3.37 1.32
C SER A 36 8.89 2.09 1.75
N HIS A 37 9.36 1.29 0.80
CA HIS A 37 10.10 0.05 1.07
C HIS A 37 9.34 -0.95 1.99
N ASN A 38 8.06 -1.20 1.68
CA ASN A 38 7.22 -2.17 2.37
C ASN A 38 6.70 -3.27 1.40
N ARG A 39 5.70 -4.06 1.82
CA ARG A 39 5.15 -5.20 1.08
C ARG A 39 3.68 -5.01 0.65
N ILE A 40 3.24 -3.77 0.45
CA ILE A 40 1.88 -3.46 -0.03
C ILE A 40 1.74 -3.92 -1.48
N ARG A 41 0.76 -4.78 -1.78
CA ARG A 41 0.59 -5.42 -3.11
C ARG A 41 -0.56 -4.87 -3.94
N ASN A 42 -1.56 -4.29 -3.30
CA ASN A 42 -2.77 -3.81 -3.94
C ASN A 42 -3.27 -2.53 -3.24
N PHE A 43 -4.10 -1.76 -3.93
CA PHE A 43 -4.64 -0.52 -3.37
C PHE A 43 -5.67 -0.79 -2.26
N SER A 44 -6.32 -1.96 -2.23
CA SER A 44 -7.25 -2.31 -1.15
C SER A 44 -6.57 -2.40 0.22
N ALA A 45 -5.28 -2.75 0.27
CA ALA A 45 -4.48 -2.72 1.49
C ALA A 45 -4.31 -1.31 2.10
N LEU A 46 -4.67 -0.26 1.35
CA LEU A 46 -4.63 1.14 1.78
C LEU A 46 -6.01 1.70 2.14
N ASP A 47 -7.08 0.89 2.09
CA ASP A 47 -8.45 1.40 2.19
C ASP A 47 -8.77 2.09 3.52
N SER A 48 -8.12 1.68 4.62
CA SER A 48 -8.27 2.35 5.92
C SER A 48 -7.83 3.82 5.90
N LEU A 49 -6.86 4.18 5.05
CA LEU A 49 -6.38 5.56 4.93
C LEU A 49 -7.48 6.52 4.41
N ARG A 50 -8.55 6.02 3.78
CA ARG A 50 -9.71 6.82 3.38
C ARG A 50 -10.41 7.49 4.56
N HIS A 51 -10.22 6.96 5.78
CA HIS A 51 -10.77 7.48 7.02
C HIS A 51 -9.84 8.49 7.72
N VAL A 52 -8.60 8.65 7.24
CA VAL A 52 -7.61 9.62 7.78
C VAL A 52 -7.74 10.94 7.03
N LYS A 53 -8.69 11.79 7.46
CA LYS A 53 -9.10 13.00 6.70
C LYS A 53 -8.03 14.09 6.61
N GLN A 54 -7.04 14.07 7.50
CA GLN A 54 -5.96 15.05 7.50
C GLN A 54 -4.75 14.62 6.67
N LEU A 55 -4.73 13.42 6.09
CA LEU A 55 -3.59 12.97 5.30
C LEU A 55 -3.42 13.86 4.06
N ARG A 56 -2.22 14.43 3.91
CA ARG A 56 -1.82 15.31 2.79
C ARG A 56 -0.68 14.70 1.98
N VAL A 57 0.21 13.96 2.63
CA VAL A 57 1.39 13.35 2.01
C VAL A 57 1.39 11.86 2.32
N LEU A 58 1.48 11.05 1.27
CA LEU A 58 1.59 9.60 1.34
C LEU A 58 2.68 9.13 0.38
N ASP A 59 3.72 8.49 0.93
CA ASP A 59 4.73 7.80 0.13
C ASP A 59 4.53 6.29 0.22
N VAL A 60 4.28 5.64 -0.92
CA VAL A 60 4.17 4.17 -1.05
C VAL A 60 5.18 3.63 -2.07
N SER A 61 6.23 4.39 -2.36
CA SER A 61 7.30 3.97 -3.28
C SER A 61 7.98 2.68 -2.81
N HIS A 62 8.62 1.96 -3.74
CA HIS A 62 9.33 0.71 -3.43
C HIS A 62 8.46 -0.35 -2.71
N ASN A 63 7.16 -0.37 -2.98
CA ASN A 63 6.24 -1.44 -2.63
C ASN A 63 6.03 -2.40 -3.81
N HIS A 64 5.05 -3.29 -3.68
CA HIS A 64 4.71 -4.32 -4.67
C HIS A 64 3.36 -4.04 -5.36
N ILE A 65 2.90 -2.78 -5.34
CA ILE A 65 1.62 -2.36 -5.89
C ILE A 65 1.63 -2.59 -7.41
N GLY A 66 0.62 -3.30 -7.93
CA GLY A 66 0.48 -3.53 -9.36
C GLY A 66 1.41 -4.60 -9.94
N LYS A 67 2.22 -5.29 -9.12
CA LYS A 67 2.87 -6.56 -9.49
C LYS A 67 1.82 -7.68 -9.50
N HIS A 68 0.87 -7.59 -10.42
CA HIS A 68 0.09 -8.76 -10.83
C HIS A 68 0.83 -9.41 -11.99
N SER A 69 1.00 -10.74 -11.95
CA SER A 69 1.34 -11.47 -13.16
C SER A 69 0.21 -11.22 -14.15
N VAL A 70 0.48 -10.42 -15.19
CA VAL A 70 -0.38 -10.45 -16.36
C VAL A 70 -0.23 -11.87 -16.89
N ASP A 71 -1.27 -12.68 -16.77
CA ASP A 71 -1.29 -14.00 -17.39
C ASP A 71 -1.33 -13.80 -18.91
N THR A 72 -0.15 -13.69 -19.51
CA THR A 72 0.00 -13.51 -20.95
C THR A 72 -0.27 -14.81 -21.71
N THR A 73 -0.45 -15.94 -21.04
CA THR A 73 -0.75 -17.22 -21.72
C THR A 73 -2.07 -17.17 -22.47
N ARG A 74 -3.02 -16.32 -22.04
CA ARG A 74 -4.27 -16.04 -22.76
C ARG A 74 -4.10 -15.30 -24.09
N TYR A 75 -2.97 -14.65 -24.31
CA TYR A 75 -2.64 -13.93 -25.54
C TYR A 75 -1.70 -14.72 -26.46
N LEU A 76 -1.24 -15.91 -26.03
CA LEU A 76 -0.56 -16.84 -26.92
C LEU A 76 -1.65 -17.54 -27.75
N CYS A 77 -2.00 -16.94 -28.90
CA CYS A 77 -2.71 -17.69 -29.94
C CYS A 77 -1.93 -18.97 -30.20
N SER A 78 -2.61 -20.12 -30.14
CA SER A 78 -2.05 -21.39 -30.59
C SER A 78 -1.54 -21.21 -32.02
N SER A 79 -0.22 -21.09 -32.17
CA SER A 79 0.41 -21.11 -33.49
C SER A 79 -0.03 -22.41 -34.19
N PRO A 80 -0.59 -22.36 -35.41
CA PRO A 80 -0.96 -23.56 -36.17
C PRO A 80 0.27 -24.34 -36.69
N LEU A 81 1.45 -24.10 -36.11
CA LEU A 81 2.75 -24.63 -36.53
C LEU A 81 3.44 -25.48 -35.44
N SER A 82 2.76 -25.87 -34.36
CA SER A 82 3.26 -26.95 -33.51
C SER A 82 2.97 -28.29 -34.18
N ASN A 83 3.92 -28.75 -34.99
CA ASN A 83 4.02 -30.13 -35.47
C ASN A 83 4.14 -31.12 -34.32
#